data_AF-A0A6V8PJQ2-F1
#
_entry.id   AF-A0A6V8PJQ2-F1
#
_cell.length_a   1.000
_cell.length_b   1.000
_cell.length_c   1.000
_cell.angle_alpha   90.00
_cell.angle_beta   90.00
_cell.angle_gamma   90.00
#
_symmetry.space_group_name_H-M   'P 1'
#
loop_
_entity.id
_entity.type
_entity.pdbx_description
1 polymer ?
#
loop_
_entity_poly.entity_id
_entity_poly.type
_entity_poly.pdbx_seq_one_letter_code
_entity_poly.pdbx_strand_id
1 'polypeptide(L)'
;MPLERYELLLPLTYNNGSPIEPEKFQQTRRELVEKFGAVTVEPQSVHGIWTHGSKEYSDELIRLIDIETTSETEKFFKELKERLKIRFQQIEIWITAHPIG
;
A
#
# COMPACT_ATOMS: atom_id res chain seq x y z
N MET A 1 -3.45 -23.68 -6.84
CA MET A 1 -2.85 -22.38 -7.18
C MET A 1 -2.06 -21.94 -5.95
N PRO A 2 -0.81 -21.47 -6.07
CA PRO A 2 -0.10 -20.95 -4.90
C PRO A 2 -0.84 -19.71 -4.41
N LEU A 3 -1.17 -19.69 -3.12
CA LEU A 3 -1.69 -18.52 -2.45
C LEU A 3 -0.54 -17.51 -2.33
N GLU A 4 -0.75 -16.23 -2.61
CA GLU A 4 0.25 -15.19 -2.33
C GLU A 4 -0.35 -14.13 -1.42
N ARG A 5 0.42 -13.69 -0.43
CA ARG A 5 0.10 -12.54 0.41
C ARG A 5 0.67 -11.29 -0.23
N TYR A 6 -0.20 -10.34 -0.54
CA TYR A 6 0.20 -8.99 -0.91
C TYR A 6 0.25 -8.12 0.34
N GLU A 7 1.31 -7.33 0.47
CA GLU A 7 1.46 -6.33 1.52
C GLU A 7 1.60 -4.94 0.90
N LEU A 8 0.77 -4.01 1.36
CA LEU A 8 0.83 -2.61 0.94
C LEU A 8 1.30 -1.76 2.11
N LEU A 9 2.31 -0.93 1.87
CA LEU A 9 2.76 0.07 2.83
C LEU A 9 2.20 1.43 2.42
N LEU A 10 1.21 1.92 3.18
CA LEU A 10 0.61 3.22 2.92
C LEU A 10 1.20 4.28 3.86
N PRO A 11 1.68 5.42 3.33
CA PRO A 11 2.21 6.52 4.13
C PRO A 11 1.12 7.15 5.01
N LEU A 12 1.48 7.57 6.21
CA LEU A 12 0.65 8.36 7.11
C LEU A 12 0.87 9.87 6.92
N THR A 13 2.01 10.25 6.33
CA THR A 13 2.36 11.62 5.99
C THR A 13 2.72 11.77 4.51
N TYR A 14 2.43 12.93 3.95
CA TYR A 14 2.93 13.32 2.64
C TYR A 14 4.46 13.50 2.66
N ASN A 15 5.10 13.61 1.50
CA ASN A 15 6.55 13.83 1.36
C ASN A 15 7.11 15.11 2.03
N ASN A 16 6.23 16.01 2.47
CA ASN A 16 6.56 17.21 3.22
C ASN A 16 6.33 17.06 4.74
N GLY A 17 5.91 15.87 5.20
CA GLY A 17 5.62 15.55 6.60
C GLY A 17 4.21 15.88 7.09
N SER A 18 3.34 16.52 6.30
CA SER A 18 1.96 16.77 6.75
C SER A 18 1.12 15.49 6.75
N PRO A 19 0.18 15.32 7.70
CA PRO A 19 -0.65 14.11 7.77
C PRO A 19 -1.53 13.96 6.53
N ILE A 20 -1.75 12.72 6.12
CA ILE A 20 -2.66 12.38 5.02
C ILE A 20 -4.10 12.24 5.55
N GLU A 21 -5.07 12.65 4.74
CA GLU A 21 -6.47 12.66 5.13
C GLU A 21 -7.04 11.21 5.26
N PRO A 22 -7.79 10.90 6.33
CA PRO A 22 -8.36 9.56 6.57
C PRO A 22 -9.17 8.99 5.40
N GLU A 23 -9.83 9.86 4.64
CA GLU A 23 -10.70 9.52 3.50
C GLU A 23 -9.92 8.76 2.41
N LYS A 24 -8.63 9.06 2.22
CA LYS A 24 -7.78 8.38 1.23
C LYS A 24 -7.50 6.93 1.60
N PHE A 25 -7.33 6.67 2.90
CA PHE A 25 -7.20 5.31 3.40
C PHE A 25 -8.53 4.56 3.31
N GLN A 26 -9.65 5.21 3.65
CA GLN A 26 -10.98 4.62 3.52
C GLN A 26 -11.29 4.25 2.08
N GLN A 27 -10.99 5.13 1.12
CA GLN A 27 -11.14 4.84 -0.31
C GLN A 27 -10.30 3.63 -0.73
N THR A 28 -9.04 3.57 -0.31
CA THR A 28 -8.13 2.47 -0.64
C THR A 28 -8.63 1.14 -0.07
N ARG A 29 -9.10 1.13 1.18
CA ARG A 29 -9.69 -0.06 1.81
C ARG A 29 -10.95 -0.52 1.08
N ARG A 30 -11.83 0.40 0.66
CA ARG A 30 -13.02 0.08 -0.12
C ARG A 30 -12.67 -0.58 -1.45
N GLU A 31 -11.73 -0.04 -2.21
CA GLU A 31 -11.28 -0.66 -3.48
C GLU A 31 -10.75 -2.09 -3.28
N LEU A 32 -9.98 -2.33 -2.21
CA LEU A 32 -9.46 -3.66 -1.89
C LEU A 32 -10.58 -4.62 -1.49
N VAL A 33 -11.53 -4.18 -0.66
CA VAL A 33 -12.70 -4.98 -0.27
C VAL A 33 -13.61 -5.26 -1.47
N GLU A 34 -13.83 -4.30 -2.36
CA GLU A 34 -14.63 -4.48 -3.57
C GLU A 34 -14.00 -5.50 -4.53
N LYS A 35 -12.67 -5.53 -4.65
CA LYS A 35 -11.98 -6.48 -5.54
C LYS A 35 -11.78 -7.86 -4.91
N PHE A 36 -11.53 -7.95 -3.61
CA PHE A 36 -11.06 -9.18 -2.96
C PHE A 36 -11.93 -9.66 -1.78
N GLY A 37 -12.98 -8.93 -1.42
CA GLY A 37 -13.94 -9.30 -0.38
C GLY A 37 -13.51 -8.96 1.05
N ALA A 38 -12.22 -8.74 1.31
CA ALA A 38 -11.70 -8.38 2.62
C ALA A 38 -10.39 -7.58 2.52
N VAL A 39 -10.02 -6.92 3.62
CA VAL A 39 -8.69 -6.36 3.83
C VAL A 39 -8.37 -6.34 5.33
N THR A 40 -7.20 -6.85 5.71
CA THR A 40 -6.69 -6.75 7.09
C THR A 40 -5.77 -5.54 7.19
N VAL A 41 -5.88 -4.77 8.28
CA VAL A 41 -5.03 -3.61 8.55
C VAL A 41 -4.22 -3.88 9.81
N GLU A 42 -2.91 -3.76 9.73
CA GLU A 42 -2.06 -3.67 10.91
C GLU A 42 -1.98 -2.21 11.37
N PRO A 43 -2.50 -1.85 12.56
CA PRO A 43 -2.61 -0.47 13.00
C PRO A 43 -1.29 0.10 13.57
N GLN A 44 -0.28 -0.75 13.81
CA GLN A 44 1.02 -0.28 14.27
C GLN A 44 1.75 0.41 13.12
N SER A 45 2.17 1.65 13.34
CA SER A 45 2.96 2.38 12.34
C SER A 45 4.37 1.79 12.26
N VAL A 46 4.78 1.45 11.03
CA VAL A 46 6.16 1.08 10.70
C VAL A 46 6.89 2.34 10.26
N HIS A 47 8.12 2.54 10.75
CA HIS A 47 8.96 3.65 10.33
C HIS A 47 9.90 3.20 9.21
N GLY A 48 9.86 3.90 8.07
CA GLY A 48 10.73 3.67 6.94
C GLY A 48 11.64 4.87 6.69
N ILE A 49 12.87 4.61 6.23
CA ILE A 49 13.76 5.63 5.68
C ILE A 49 14.19 5.16 4.30
N TRP A 50 14.08 6.03 3.31
CA TRP A 50 14.51 5.74 1.94
C TRP A 50 15.04 6.99 1.25
N THR A 51 15.78 6.80 0.17
CA THR A 51 16.40 7.89 -0.58
C THR A 51 15.88 7.95 -2.02
N HIS A 52 15.72 9.16 -2.53
CA HIS A 52 15.42 9.43 -3.93
C HIS A 52 16.30 10.56 -4.44
N GLY A 53 17.22 10.25 -5.37
CA GLY A 53 18.28 11.16 -5.75
C GLY A 53 19.18 11.48 -4.55
N SER A 54 19.33 12.76 -4.21
CA SER A 54 20.14 13.23 -3.07
C SER A 54 19.33 13.50 -1.79
N LYS A 55 18.02 13.20 -1.78
CA LYS A 55 17.13 13.49 -0.65
C LYS A 55 16.70 12.22 0.08
N GLU A 56 16.73 12.29 1.41
CA GLU A 56 16.18 11.28 2.32
C GLU A 56 14.73 11.60 2.66
N TYR A 57 13.92 10.55 2.79
CA TYR A 57 12.52 10.58 3.14
C TYR A 57 12.29 9.63 4.32
N SER A 58 11.49 10.09 5.27
CA SER A 58 11.04 9.30 6.43
C SER A 58 9.54 9.12 6.32
N ASP A 59 9.09 7.89 6.52
CA ASP A 59 7.70 7.50 6.32
C ASP A 59 7.21 6.81 7.58
N GLU A 60 6.00 7.14 8.01
CA GLU A 60 5.23 6.24 8.88
C GLU A 60 4.23 5.49 8.01
N LEU A 61 4.15 4.17 8.15
CA LEU A 61 3.43 3.30 7.22
C LEU A 61 2.44 2.40 7.96
N ILE A 62 1.26 2.17 7.37
CA ILE A 62 0.37 1.07 7.78
C ILE A 62 0.44 -0.06 6.78
N ARG A 63 0.37 -1.30 7.27
CA ARG A 63 0.40 -2.52 6.45
C ARG A 63 -1.01 -3.04 6.18
N LEU A 64 -1.33 -3.30 4.92
CA LEU A 64 -2.55 -4.00 4.51
C LEU A 64 -2.20 -5.42 4.07
N ILE A 65 -2.89 -6.43 4.62
CA ILE A 65 -2.53 -7.85 4.48
C ILE A 65 -3.74 -8.68 4.03
N ASP A 66 -3.46 -9.68 3.18
CA ASP A 66 -4.27 -10.85 2.78
C ASP A 66 -5.25 -10.68 1.61
N ILE A 67 -4.87 -11.27 0.47
CA ILE A 67 -5.68 -11.42 -0.75
C ILE A 67 -5.39 -12.79 -1.36
N GLU A 68 -6.42 -13.59 -1.65
CA GLU A 68 -6.23 -14.80 -2.45
C GLU A 68 -5.95 -14.43 -3.92
N THR A 69 -4.93 -15.06 -4.51
CA THR A 69 -4.45 -14.73 -5.84
C THR A 69 -5.26 -15.37 -6.95
N THR A 70 -5.59 -14.55 -7.96
CA THR A 70 -6.04 -14.98 -9.29
C THR A 70 -5.00 -14.54 -10.33
N SER A 71 -5.15 -14.99 -11.58
CA SER A 71 -4.31 -14.50 -12.69
C SER A 71 -4.42 -12.99 -12.93
N GLU A 72 -5.38 -12.29 -12.32
CA GLU A 72 -5.59 -10.85 -12.46
C GLU A 72 -4.98 -10.02 -11.32
N THR A 73 -4.55 -10.65 -10.22
CA THR A 73 -4.15 -9.94 -8.99
C THR A 73 -2.91 -9.06 -9.22
N GLU A 74 -1.90 -9.57 -9.92
CA GLU A 74 -0.68 -8.81 -10.22
C GLU A 74 -0.97 -7.55 -11.05
N LYS A 75 -1.83 -7.68 -12.08
CA LYS A 75 -2.22 -6.55 -12.93
C LYS A 75 -2.95 -5.48 -12.11
N PHE A 76 -3.91 -5.90 -11.28
CA PHE A 76 -4.64 -4.98 -10.40
C PHE A 76 -3.68 -4.19 -9.50
N PHE A 77 -2.69 -4.85 -8.90
CA PHE A 77 -1.75 -4.18 -7.99
C PHE A 77 -0.80 -3.22 -8.69
N LYS A 78 -0.35 -3.52 -9.91
CA LYS A 78 0.42 -2.58 -10.73
C LYS A 78 -0.38 -1.31 -11.02
N GLU A 79 -1.65 -1.45 -11.37
CA GLU A 79 -2.53 -0.30 -11.63
C GLU A 79 -2.88 0.45 -10.33
N LEU A 80 -3.10 -0.27 -9.24
CA LEU A 80 -3.36 0.32 -7.92
C LEU A 80 -2.16 1.16 -7.46
N LYS A 81 -0.93 0.66 -7.62
CA LYS A 81 0.29 1.40 -7.26
C LYS A 81 0.34 2.79 -7.88
N GLU A 82 0.05 2.91 -9.17
CA GLU A 82 0.02 4.21 -9.86
C GLU A 82 -1.10 5.12 -9.36
N ARG A 83 -2.30 4.57 -9.09
CA ARG A 83 -3.39 5.35 -8.46
C ARG A 83 -3.02 5.83 -7.06
N LEU A 84 -2.35 5.00 -6.27
CA LEU A 84 -1.93 5.33 -4.90
C LEU A 84 -0.85 6.41 -4.89
N LYS A 85 0.14 6.36 -5.78
CA LYS A 85 1.13 7.43 -5.92
C LYS A 85 0.49 8.79 -6.14
N ILE A 86 -0.55 8.86 -6.98
CA ILE A 86 -1.32 10.09 -7.22
C ILE A 86 -2.15 10.47 -5.98
N ARG A 87 -2.95 9.52 -5.43
CA ARG A 87 -3.83 9.76 -4.28
C ARG A 87 -3.07 10.25 -3.05
N PHE A 88 -1.95 9.61 -2.74
CA PHE A 88 -1.13 9.88 -1.57
C PHE A 88 0.00 10.88 -1.84
N GLN A 89 0.09 11.40 -3.08
CA GLN A 89 1.14 12.31 -3.55
C GLN A 89 2.55 11.81 -3.18
N GLN A 90 2.75 10.52 -3.42
CA GLN A 90 4.02 9.86 -3.18
C GLN A 90 4.81 9.69 -4.46
N ILE A 91 6.12 9.86 -4.35
CA ILE A 91 7.07 9.51 -5.40
C ILE A 91 7.00 8.00 -5.65
N GLU A 92 6.86 7.21 -4.59
CA GLU A 92 6.77 5.76 -4.67
C GLU A 92 5.85 5.16 -3.59
N ILE A 93 5.25 4.02 -3.90
CA ILE A 93 4.48 3.19 -2.96
C ILE A 93 5.01 1.77 -3.00
N TRP A 94 5.34 1.22 -1.83
CA TRP A 94 5.84 -0.15 -1.71
C TRP A 94 4.69 -1.16 -1.67
N ILE A 95 4.78 -2.15 -2.56
CA ILE A 95 3.89 -3.31 -2.62
C ILE A 95 4.75 -4.56 -2.76
N THR A 96 4.65 -5.51 -1.82
CA THR A 96 5.32 -6.82 -1.89
C THR A 96 4.30 -7.93 -2.11
N ALA A 97 4.74 -9.02 -2.72
CA ALA A 97 3.99 -10.26 -2.82
C ALA A 97 4.85 -11.41 -2.27
N HIS A 98 4.26 -12.25 -1.43
CA HIS A 98 4.93 -13.37 -0.77
C HIS A 98 4.13 -14.65 -0.99
N PRO A 99 4.73 -15.75 -1.49
CA PRO A 99 4.04 -17.03 -1.55
C PRO A 99 3.67 -17.49 -0.13
N ILE A 100 2.44 -17.96 0.02
CA ILE A 100 1.92 -18.62 1.23
C ILE A 100 2.04 -20.13 0.97
N GLY A 101 2.86 -20.80 1.77
CA GLY A 101 3.15 -22.24 1.68
C GLY A 101 3.15 -22.88 3.05
#